data_AF-A0A8H7Y3S1-F1
#
_entry.id   AF-A0A8H7Y3S1-F1
#
_cell.length_a   1.000
_cell.length_b   1.000
_cell.length_c   1.000
_cell.angle_alpha   90.00
_cell.angle_beta   90.00
_cell.angle_gamma   90.00
#
_symmetry.space_group_name_H-M   'P 1'
#
loop_
_entity.id
_entity.type
_entity.pdbx_description
1 polymer ?
#
loop_
_entity_poly.entity_id
_entity_poly.type
_entity_poly.pdbx_seq_one_letter_code
_entity_poly.pdbx_strand_id
1 'polypeptide(L)'
;MACVDTNNLADERSKSFVWPISYGFDYMSDCVESLPLSKDNSDAVTVPFPPLLMESDPKVNDASISLHPADAGLPWHTSIPFLRQTKHWRSVLSITRRLLELFADAGSDDTASKICLDIDAAFAQGMVNTWAEVAKAEIPIIFDSWSRFNAYFWVAADERRVELMTAANGLIIIFDDVWETKDSEAIHKIQAEFLSRFKVRDSGRGRGFPNVREEDTTPLQAFITDVIQGFYEEDTKGGNGGKEVVDRMVEFINHRPPAREFTTLREFLDYRIKDAAVEFTFTGVKFSLRSNVNMESPRIARFMSLASDHVCYVNDLGSYDKEKAAYERGEIVYMLNAVDFVRRMYNLPDDRSAKRATLQLQMQLEREMASELDRLQRLVRECSKADEAPSMEELEFVEAVVYIVTGNIFTSVVMSRYGGKAARLSL
;
A
#
# COMPACT_ATOMS: atom_id res chain seq x y z
N MET A 1 5.30 -28.56 -5.35
CA MET A 1 5.07 -27.21 -5.92
C MET A 1 4.24 -27.39 -7.18
N ALA A 2 3.07 -26.78 -7.25
CA ALA A 2 2.37 -26.65 -8.53
C ALA A 2 3.25 -25.84 -9.49
N CYS A 3 3.26 -26.20 -10.77
CA CYS A 3 3.96 -25.41 -11.79
C CYS A 3 3.21 -24.08 -11.94
N VAL A 4 3.87 -22.95 -11.70
CA VAL A 4 3.27 -21.63 -11.94
C VAL A 4 3.25 -21.39 -13.44
N ASP A 5 2.05 -21.17 -14.00
CA ASP A 5 1.86 -20.82 -15.40
C ASP A 5 1.29 -19.41 -15.51
N THR A 6 2.17 -18.43 -15.71
CA THR A 6 1.79 -17.03 -15.82
C THR A 6 0.90 -16.75 -17.05
N ASN A 7 0.77 -17.69 -18.00
CA ASN A 7 -0.18 -17.54 -19.11
C ASN A 7 -1.64 -17.64 -18.66
N ASN A 8 -1.92 -18.24 -17.51
CA ASN A 8 -3.27 -18.33 -16.94
C ASN A 8 -3.59 -17.14 -16.01
N LEU A 9 -2.66 -16.20 -15.85
CA LEU A 9 -2.85 -15.06 -14.95
C LEU A 9 -3.87 -14.04 -15.48
N ALA A 10 -4.11 -13.98 -16.79
CA ALA A 10 -5.05 -13.05 -17.39
C ALA A 10 -5.62 -13.62 -18.69
N ASP A 11 -6.81 -13.15 -19.07
CA ASP A 11 -7.43 -13.46 -20.36
C ASP A 11 -6.51 -13.13 -21.54
N GLU A 12 -6.64 -13.88 -22.65
CA GLU A 12 -5.83 -13.71 -23.87
C GLU A 12 -5.73 -12.27 -24.37
N ARG A 13 -6.83 -11.51 -24.30
CA ARG A 13 -6.87 -10.10 -24.74
C ARG A 13 -6.08 -9.16 -23.85
N SER A 14 -5.81 -9.56 -22.61
CA SER A 14 -5.18 -8.77 -21.56
C SER A 14 -3.69 -9.11 -21.38
N LYS A 15 -3.20 -10.20 -21.97
CA LYS A 15 -1.82 -10.69 -21.79
C LYS A 15 -0.73 -9.66 -22.11
N SER A 16 -0.94 -8.80 -23.12
CA SER A 16 0.02 -7.75 -23.48
C SER A 16 0.17 -6.64 -22.43
N PHE A 17 -0.81 -6.51 -21.54
CA PHE A 17 -0.83 -5.54 -20.46
C PHE A 17 -0.35 -6.10 -19.11
N VAL A 18 -0.23 -7.43 -18.98
CA VAL A 18 0.27 -8.07 -17.76
C VAL A 18 1.69 -7.57 -17.44
N TRP A 19 1.92 -7.19 -16.19
CA TRP A 19 3.28 -6.96 -15.69
C TRP A 19 3.88 -8.35 -15.41
N PRO A 20 4.95 -8.77 -16.11
CA PRO A 20 5.57 -10.07 -15.91
C PRO A 20 5.86 -10.38 -14.43
N ILE A 21 5.57 -11.60 -14.00
CA ILE A 21 5.75 -12.04 -12.61
C ILE A 21 7.02 -12.88 -12.51
N SER A 22 7.93 -12.51 -11.61
CA SER A 22 9.20 -13.21 -11.40
C SER A 22 9.26 -13.97 -10.06
N TYR A 23 8.28 -13.76 -9.17
CA TYR A 23 8.27 -14.29 -7.80
C TYR A 23 6.90 -14.89 -7.47
N GLY A 24 6.89 -15.89 -6.60
CA GLY A 24 5.68 -16.52 -6.05
C GLY A 24 5.91 -16.93 -4.60
N PHE A 25 5.93 -15.95 -3.70
CA PHE A 25 6.17 -16.16 -2.28
C PHE A 25 4.92 -16.72 -1.58
N ASP A 26 5.09 -17.87 -0.94
CA ASP A 26 4.07 -18.46 -0.06
C ASP A 26 4.46 -18.22 1.41
N TYR A 27 3.98 -17.10 1.97
CA TYR A 27 4.22 -16.73 3.37
C TYR A 27 3.56 -17.68 4.38
N MET A 28 2.73 -18.62 3.92
CA MET A 28 2.11 -19.68 4.71
C MET A 28 2.66 -21.08 4.39
N SER A 29 3.73 -21.20 3.61
CA SER A 29 4.27 -22.49 3.14
C SER A 29 4.68 -23.44 4.26
N ASP A 30 5.09 -22.92 5.40
CA ASP A 30 5.41 -23.68 6.60
C ASP A 30 4.17 -24.01 7.46
N CYS A 31 3.00 -23.48 7.14
CA CYS A 31 1.77 -23.66 7.90
C CYS A 31 0.86 -24.78 7.37
N VAL A 32 1.30 -25.52 6.33
CA VAL A 32 0.47 -26.39 5.46
C VAL A 32 0.16 -27.78 6.04
N GLU A 33 0.32 -28.01 7.34
CA GLU A 33 -0.42 -29.10 8.00
C GLU A 33 -1.88 -28.69 8.14
N SER A 34 -2.60 -28.77 7.02
CA SER A 34 -4.04 -28.52 6.83
C SER A 34 -4.59 -27.42 7.74
N LEU A 35 -4.39 -26.16 7.34
CA LEU A 35 -5.56 -25.28 7.39
C LEU A 35 -6.63 -25.97 6.54
N PRO A 36 -7.86 -26.15 7.02
CA PRO A 36 -8.91 -26.80 6.24
C PRO A 36 -9.42 -25.83 5.18
N LEU A 37 -8.54 -25.53 4.23
CA LEU A 37 -8.83 -25.12 2.86
C LEU A 37 -8.77 -26.35 1.94
N SER A 38 -8.53 -27.56 2.50
CA SER A 38 -8.74 -28.82 1.80
C SER A 38 -10.22 -28.94 1.43
N LYS A 39 -10.47 -29.42 0.22
CA LYS A 39 -11.74 -29.63 -0.50
C LYS A 39 -12.95 -30.17 0.31
N ASP A 40 -12.79 -30.55 1.56
CA ASP A 40 -13.80 -31.17 2.44
C ASP A 40 -14.38 -30.24 3.52
N ASN A 41 -13.98 -28.96 3.58
CA ASN A 41 -14.58 -27.99 4.51
C ASN A 41 -15.78 -27.25 3.88
N SER A 42 -16.66 -27.99 3.21
CA SER A 42 -17.91 -27.49 2.62
C SER A 42 -18.88 -26.90 3.65
N ASP A 43 -18.63 -27.14 4.94
CA ASP A 43 -19.55 -26.81 6.03
C ASP A 43 -19.11 -25.60 6.88
N ALA A 44 -17.91 -25.06 6.65
CA ALA A 44 -17.51 -23.76 7.20
C ALA A 44 -17.97 -22.64 6.25
N VAL A 45 -19.30 -22.49 6.11
CA VAL A 45 -20.06 -21.44 5.42
C VAL A 45 -19.17 -20.34 4.83
N THR A 46 -18.66 -20.56 3.62
CA THR A 46 -18.06 -19.50 2.81
C THR A 46 -19.19 -18.56 2.43
N VAL A 47 -19.33 -17.44 3.13
CA VAL A 47 -20.16 -16.33 2.64
C VAL A 47 -19.52 -15.92 1.31
N PRO A 48 -20.18 -16.15 0.15
CA PRO A 48 -19.58 -15.78 -1.12
C PRO A 48 -19.40 -14.26 -1.14
N PHE A 49 -18.22 -13.80 -1.56
CA PHE A 49 -18.01 -12.37 -1.73
C PHE A 49 -18.97 -11.86 -2.82
N PRO A 50 -19.78 -10.82 -2.55
CA PRO A 50 -20.75 -10.35 -3.52
C PRO A 50 -20.03 -9.82 -4.77
N PRO A 51 -20.65 -9.94 -5.97
CA PRO A 51 -20.07 -9.39 -7.18
C PRO A 51 -19.93 -7.87 -7.07
N LEU A 52 -18.80 -7.33 -7.54
CA LEU A 52 -18.56 -5.89 -7.61
C LEU A 52 -19.25 -5.33 -8.86
N LEU A 53 -20.04 -4.26 -8.71
CA LEU A 53 -20.61 -3.53 -9.85
C LEU A 53 -19.50 -2.95 -10.75
N MET A 54 -18.38 -2.56 -10.14
CA MET A 54 -17.20 -2.02 -10.82
C MET A 54 -16.55 -2.96 -11.84
N GLU A 55 -16.76 -4.28 -11.77
CA GLU A 55 -16.23 -5.21 -12.78
C GLU A 55 -16.82 -4.92 -14.17
N SER A 56 -17.99 -4.28 -14.23
CA SER A 56 -18.63 -3.84 -15.48
C SER A 56 -18.37 -2.37 -15.82
N ASP A 57 -17.66 -1.61 -14.98
CA ASP A 57 -17.42 -0.18 -15.18
C ASP A 57 -16.41 0.06 -16.32
N PRO A 58 -16.78 0.82 -17.38
CA PRO A 58 -15.86 1.17 -18.45
C PRO A 58 -14.59 1.87 -17.97
N LYS A 59 -14.65 2.77 -16.98
CA LYS A 59 -13.48 3.49 -16.46
C LYS A 59 -12.42 2.51 -15.93
N VAL A 60 -12.88 1.53 -15.14
CA VAL A 60 -12.02 0.51 -14.55
C VAL A 60 -11.49 -0.43 -15.62
N ASN A 61 -12.35 -0.86 -16.55
CA ASN A 61 -11.98 -1.75 -17.64
C ASN A 61 -11.06 -1.10 -18.69
N ASP A 62 -11.12 0.22 -18.85
CA ASP A 62 -10.23 0.97 -19.72
C ASP A 62 -8.84 1.13 -19.08
N ALA A 63 -8.78 1.40 -17.77
CA ALA A 63 -7.54 1.62 -17.03
C ALA A 63 -6.81 0.34 -16.57
N SER A 64 -7.52 -0.79 -16.41
CA SER A 64 -6.98 -2.00 -15.79
C SER A 64 -7.46 -3.31 -16.44
N ILE A 65 -6.82 -4.41 -16.06
CA ILE A 65 -7.17 -5.78 -16.45
C ILE A 65 -7.44 -6.63 -15.20
N SER A 66 -8.35 -7.60 -15.30
CA SER A 66 -8.55 -8.62 -14.28
C SER A 66 -7.40 -9.64 -14.30
N LEU A 67 -7.01 -10.13 -13.12
CA LEU A 67 -6.01 -11.18 -12.95
C LEU A 67 -6.58 -12.38 -12.18
N HIS A 68 -6.01 -13.56 -12.42
CA HIS A 68 -6.42 -14.84 -11.82
C HIS A 68 -5.23 -15.58 -11.20
N PRO A 69 -4.74 -15.17 -10.01
CA PRO A 69 -3.53 -15.75 -9.40
C PRO A 69 -3.65 -17.24 -9.13
N ALA A 70 -4.82 -17.69 -8.65
CA ALA A 70 -5.07 -19.11 -8.37
C ALA A 70 -4.98 -19.97 -9.64
N ASP A 71 -5.50 -19.48 -10.77
CA ASP A 71 -5.45 -20.18 -12.07
C ASP A 71 -4.02 -20.26 -12.62
N ALA A 72 -3.18 -19.27 -12.28
CA ALA A 72 -1.75 -19.29 -12.55
C ALA A 72 -0.94 -20.17 -11.59
N GLY A 73 -1.57 -20.75 -10.56
CA GLY A 73 -0.90 -21.56 -9.54
C GLY A 73 -0.08 -20.76 -8.52
N LEU A 74 -0.31 -19.44 -8.41
CA LEU A 74 0.31 -18.60 -7.39
C LEU A 74 -0.38 -18.79 -6.03
N PRO A 75 0.35 -18.65 -4.91
CA PRO A 75 -0.24 -18.61 -3.57
C PRO A 75 -1.35 -17.55 -3.48
N TRP A 76 -2.54 -17.94 -3.00
CA TRP A 76 -3.71 -17.07 -2.91
C TRP A 76 -4.47 -17.29 -1.60
N HIS A 77 -3.92 -16.74 -0.52
CA HIS A 77 -4.46 -16.92 0.84
C HIS A 77 -5.56 -15.92 1.15
N THR A 78 -6.62 -15.92 0.34
CA THR A 78 -7.83 -15.10 0.52
C THR A 78 -9.04 -15.79 -0.09
N SER A 79 -10.23 -15.47 0.40
CA SER A 79 -11.52 -15.86 -0.16
C SER A 79 -12.04 -14.89 -1.21
N ILE A 80 -11.40 -13.73 -1.39
CA ILE A 80 -11.84 -12.69 -2.33
C ILE A 80 -11.34 -13.07 -3.75
N PRO A 81 -12.24 -13.19 -4.74
CA PRO A 81 -11.87 -13.67 -6.08
C PRO A 81 -11.46 -12.55 -7.05
N PHE A 82 -11.55 -11.29 -6.62
CA PHE A 82 -11.31 -10.13 -7.48
C PHE A 82 -9.85 -9.68 -7.37
N LEU A 83 -9.20 -9.42 -8.49
CA LEU A 83 -7.89 -8.78 -8.52
C LEU A 83 -7.74 -8.07 -9.85
N ARG A 84 -7.19 -6.85 -9.82
CA ARG A 84 -6.92 -6.07 -11.03
C ARG A 84 -5.52 -5.50 -11.03
N GLN A 85 -5.03 -5.21 -12.23
CA GLN A 85 -3.76 -4.52 -12.46
C GLN A 85 -3.97 -3.38 -13.47
N THR A 86 -3.40 -2.21 -13.19
CA THR A 86 -3.36 -1.12 -14.18
C THR A 86 -2.66 -1.55 -15.48
N LYS A 87 -3.14 -1.04 -16.61
CA LYS A 87 -2.48 -1.16 -17.92
C LYS A 87 -1.26 -0.24 -18.03
N HIS A 88 -1.17 0.77 -17.16
CA HIS A 88 -0.17 1.84 -17.19
C HIS A 88 1.09 1.54 -16.36
N TRP A 89 1.40 0.26 -16.12
CA TRP A 89 2.53 -0.14 -15.26
C TRP A 89 3.91 0.28 -15.80
N ARG A 90 4.03 0.53 -17.11
CA ARG A 90 5.26 1.08 -17.67
C ARG A 90 5.52 2.52 -17.20
N SER A 91 4.45 3.30 -17.03
CA SER A 91 4.51 4.67 -16.52
C SER A 91 4.86 4.65 -15.03
N VAL A 92 4.34 3.67 -14.27
CA VAL A 92 4.79 3.38 -12.88
C VAL A 92 6.31 3.19 -12.81
N LEU A 93 6.88 2.34 -13.66
CA LEU A 93 8.33 2.10 -13.67
C LEU A 93 9.13 3.34 -14.07
N SER A 94 8.66 4.09 -15.06
CA SER A 94 9.30 5.32 -15.52
C SER A 94 9.39 6.36 -14.40
N ILE A 95 8.27 6.61 -13.72
CA ILE A 95 8.21 7.58 -12.62
C ILE A 95 9.01 7.11 -11.42
N THR A 96 8.90 5.83 -11.05
CA THR A 96 9.68 5.24 -9.94
C THR A 96 11.18 5.42 -10.19
N ARG A 97 11.65 5.07 -11.39
CA ARG A 97 13.06 5.22 -11.76
C ARG A 97 13.50 6.68 -11.68
N ARG A 98 12.73 7.59 -12.29
CA ARG A 98 13.05 9.02 -12.30
C ARG A 98 13.18 9.58 -10.88
N LEU A 99 12.24 9.23 -9.99
CA LEU A 99 12.30 9.66 -8.59
C LEU A 99 13.57 9.15 -7.89
N LEU A 100 13.86 7.86 -8.02
CA LEU A 100 15.04 7.26 -7.37
C LEU A 100 16.35 7.81 -7.93
N GLU A 101 16.44 8.07 -9.24
CA GLU A 101 17.61 8.70 -9.86
C GLU A 101 17.85 10.12 -9.30
N LEU A 102 16.78 10.90 -9.09
CA LEU A 102 16.88 12.23 -8.49
C LEU A 102 17.32 12.19 -7.02
N PHE A 103 16.92 11.17 -6.26
CA PHE A 103 17.43 10.96 -4.89
C PHE A 103 18.88 10.45 -4.88
N ALA A 104 19.26 9.61 -5.83
CA ALA A 104 20.58 9.00 -5.91
C ALA A 104 21.68 9.99 -6.35
N ASP A 105 21.33 10.98 -7.15
CA ASP A 105 22.26 11.97 -7.69
C ASP A 105 22.50 13.14 -6.72
N ALA A 106 23.72 13.23 -6.19
CA ALA A 106 24.14 14.32 -5.31
C ALA A 106 24.10 15.70 -5.98
N GLY A 107 24.12 15.76 -7.33
CA GLY A 107 23.90 16.99 -8.09
C GLY A 107 22.43 17.42 -8.17
N SER A 108 21.50 16.51 -7.86
CA SER A 108 20.06 16.73 -7.90
C SER A 108 19.46 17.20 -6.58
N ASP A 109 20.09 16.87 -5.43
CA ASP A 109 19.92 17.51 -4.11
C ASP A 109 20.98 16.97 -3.14
N ASP A 110 21.78 17.84 -2.53
CA ASP A 110 22.83 17.38 -1.60
C ASP A 110 22.27 16.91 -0.24
N THR A 111 21.02 17.24 0.06
CA THR A 111 20.32 16.86 1.30
C THR A 111 20.14 15.35 1.39
N ALA A 112 19.78 14.71 0.28
CA ALA A 112 19.55 13.26 0.22
C ALA A 112 20.81 12.44 0.51
N SER A 113 21.99 13.02 0.27
CA SER A 113 23.30 12.41 0.58
C SER A 113 23.82 12.75 1.97
N LYS A 114 23.17 13.67 2.71
CA LYS A 114 23.60 14.13 4.04
C LYS A 114 22.79 13.52 5.19
N ILE A 115 21.54 13.10 4.94
CA ILE A 115 20.71 12.48 5.97
C ILE A 115 21.11 11.02 6.12
N CYS A 116 21.61 10.66 7.31
CA CYS A 116 21.88 9.29 7.70
C CYS A 116 20.63 8.70 8.37
N LEU A 117 20.11 7.56 7.88
CA LEU A 117 18.94 6.89 8.47
C LEU A 117 19.25 6.05 9.71
N ASP A 118 20.52 5.82 10.04
CA ASP A 118 20.87 5.01 11.20
C ASP A 118 22.22 5.43 11.77
N ILE A 119 22.25 5.94 13.00
CA ILE A 119 23.51 6.32 13.66
C ILE A 119 24.05 5.16 14.51
N ASP A 120 23.21 4.26 15.03
CA ASP A 120 23.66 3.24 15.99
C ASP A 120 24.03 1.90 15.33
N ALA A 121 23.36 1.46 14.25
CA ALA A 121 23.83 0.30 13.48
C ALA A 121 25.05 0.63 12.61
N ALA A 122 25.17 1.89 12.17
CA ALA A 122 26.28 2.37 11.36
C ALA A 122 27.63 2.31 12.08
N PHE A 123 27.67 2.55 13.41
CA PHE A 123 28.91 2.45 14.18
C PHE A 123 29.37 1.00 14.45
N ALA A 124 28.45 0.02 14.39
CA ALA A 124 28.78 -1.39 14.63
C ALA A 124 29.09 -2.16 13.33
N GLN A 125 28.57 -1.74 12.18
CA GLN A 125 28.62 -2.54 10.93
C GLN A 125 28.97 -1.77 9.63
N GLY A 126 29.22 -0.45 9.69
CA GLY A 126 29.69 0.31 8.52
C GLY A 126 28.66 0.54 7.42
N MET A 127 27.38 0.34 7.71
CA MET A 127 26.27 0.68 6.81
C MET A 127 25.63 1.99 7.26
N VAL A 128 26.08 3.10 6.69
CA VAL A 128 25.28 4.33 6.65
C VAL A 128 24.39 4.19 5.44
N ASN A 129 23.06 4.18 5.62
CA ASN A 129 22.11 4.26 4.51
C ASN A 129 21.55 5.68 4.49
N THR A 130 22.08 6.53 3.63
CA THR A 130 21.46 7.80 3.26
C THR A 130 20.24 7.57 2.37
N TRP A 131 19.34 8.55 2.22
CA TRP A 131 18.25 8.44 1.23
C TRP A 131 18.80 8.18 -0.18
N ALA A 132 19.95 8.76 -0.52
CA ALA A 132 20.63 8.51 -1.78
C ALA A 132 21.11 7.04 -1.92
N GLU A 133 21.58 6.41 -0.84
CA GLU A 133 21.99 4.99 -0.83
C GLU A 133 20.79 4.05 -0.90
N VAL A 134 19.71 4.34 -0.17
CA VAL A 134 18.43 3.61 -0.30
C VAL A 134 17.95 3.67 -1.75
N ALA A 135 17.96 4.86 -2.35
CA ALA A 135 17.55 5.02 -3.74
C ALA A 135 18.43 4.23 -4.71
N LYS A 136 19.76 4.29 -4.56
CA LYS A 136 20.72 3.50 -5.37
C LYS A 136 20.50 1.99 -5.24
N ALA A 137 20.19 1.51 -4.04
CA ALA A 137 19.93 0.10 -3.78
C ALA A 137 18.62 -0.39 -4.42
N GLU A 138 17.60 0.46 -4.49
CA GLU A 138 16.30 0.12 -5.07
C GLU A 138 16.28 0.15 -6.62
N ILE A 139 17.01 1.08 -7.26
CA ILE A 139 17.08 1.22 -8.74
C ILE A 139 17.22 -0.13 -9.50
N PRO A 140 18.16 -1.03 -9.15
CA PRO A 140 18.34 -2.28 -9.89
C PRO A 140 17.20 -3.29 -9.72
N ILE A 141 16.39 -3.15 -8.67
CA ILE A 141 15.33 -4.11 -8.31
C ILE A 141 13.91 -3.54 -8.48
N ILE A 142 13.75 -2.30 -8.95
CA ILE A 142 12.44 -1.64 -9.07
C ILE A 142 11.39 -2.48 -9.77
N PHE A 143 11.78 -3.31 -10.76
CA PHE A 143 10.84 -4.12 -11.52
C PHE A 143 10.08 -5.14 -10.66
N ASP A 144 10.68 -5.59 -9.57
CA ASP A 144 10.11 -6.61 -8.68
C ASP A 144 9.97 -6.14 -7.22
N SER A 145 10.33 -4.88 -6.92
CA SER A 145 10.25 -4.29 -5.58
C SER A 145 8.88 -3.62 -5.31
N TRP A 146 8.83 -2.69 -4.35
CA TRP A 146 7.65 -1.95 -3.89
C TRP A 146 6.94 -1.16 -5.00
N SER A 147 7.58 -0.90 -6.14
CA SER A 147 6.94 -0.22 -7.27
C SER A 147 5.67 -0.94 -7.76
N ARG A 148 5.58 -2.26 -7.51
CA ARG A 148 4.43 -3.09 -7.82
C ARG A 148 3.16 -2.66 -7.11
N PHE A 149 3.22 -2.11 -5.89
CA PHE A 149 2.05 -1.58 -5.18
C PHE A 149 1.21 -0.66 -6.07
N ASN A 150 1.88 0.24 -6.78
CA ASN A 150 1.22 1.24 -7.63
C ASN A 150 0.43 0.62 -8.79
N ALA A 151 0.79 -0.60 -9.24
CA ALA A 151 0.08 -1.28 -10.31
C ALA A 151 -1.17 -2.03 -9.86
N TYR A 152 -1.24 -2.43 -8.59
CA TYR A 152 -2.33 -3.24 -8.06
C TYR A 152 -3.25 -2.45 -7.11
N PHE A 153 -2.85 -1.25 -6.68
CA PHE A 153 -3.62 -0.45 -5.72
C PHE A 153 -4.64 0.48 -6.40
N TRP A 154 -4.20 1.30 -7.36
CA TRP A 154 -5.06 2.35 -7.95
C TRP A 154 -5.53 1.95 -9.35
N VAL A 155 -6.27 0.85 -9.42
CA VAL A 155 -6.66 0.21 -10.68
C VAL A 155 -7.65 1.02 -11.53
N ALA A 156 -8.30 2.01 -10.93
CA ALA A 156 -9.17 2.95 -11.65
C ALA A 156 -8.45 4.22 -12.14
N ALA A 157 -7.17 4.41 -11.78
CA ALA A 157 -6.41 5.59 -12.18
C ALA A 157 -6.09 5.53 -13.68
N ASP A 158 -6.36 6.64 -14.37
CA ASP A 158 -5.75 6.89 -15.67
C ASP A 158 -4.22 7.05 -15.54
N GLU A 159 -3.54 7.12 -16.69
CA GLU A 159 -2.08 7.21 -16.74
C GLU A 159 -1.52 8.37 -15.90
N ARG A 160 -2.14 9.56 -15.97
CA ARG A 160 -1.64 10.72 -15.23
C ARG A 160 -1.81 10.55 -13.73
N ARG A 161 -2.95 10.03 -13.28
CA ARG A 161 -3.21 9.82 -11.85
C ARG A 161 -2.33 8.72 -11.26
N VAL A 162 -2.05 7.65 -12.01
CA VAL A 162 -1.13 6.61 -11.54
C VAL A 162 0.31 7.11 -11.48
N GLU A 163 0.74 7.98 -12.41
CA GLU A 163 2.07 8.63 -12.33
C GLU A 163 2.21 9.45 -11.04
N LEU A 164 1.22 10.29 -10.73
CA LEU A 164 1.23 11.13 -9.53
C LEU A 164 1.21 10.28 -8.24
N MET A 165 0.34 9.28 -8.18
CA MET A 165 0.29 8.35 -7.05
C MET A 165 1.58 7.54 -6.89
N THR A 166 2.21 7.15 -8.01
CA THR A 166 3.51 6.45 -7.99
C THR A 166 4.59 7.32 -7.38
N ALA A 167 4.65 8.60 -7.76
CA ALA A 167 5.61 9.53 -7.18
C ALA A 167 5.35 9.74 -5.68
N ALA A 168 4.08 9.95 -5.28
CA ALA A 168 3.71 10.13 -3.88
C ALA A 168 4.04 8.89 -3.03
N ASN A 169 3.72 7.69 -3.50
CA ASN A 169 4.05 6.46 -2.79
C ASN A 169 5.56 6.18 -2.76
N GLY A 170 6.30 6.57 -3.80
CA GLY A 170 7.76 6.55 -3.75
C GLY A 170 8.32 7.45 -2.66
N LEU A 171 7.70 8.62 -2.41
CA LEU A 171 8.05 9.43 -1.25
C LEU A 171 7.67 8.72 0.06
N ILE A 172 6.47 8.15 0.19
CA ILE A 172 6.10 7.35 1.38
C ILE A 172 7.17 6.31 1.69
N ILE A 173 7.63 5.54 0.69
CA ILE A 173 8.65 4.50 0.87
C ILE A 173 10.04 5.04 1.22
N ILE A 174 10.46 6.17 0.65
CA ILE A 174 11.77 6.77 0.96
C ILE A 174 11.78 7.40 2.36
N PHE A 175 10.64 7.93 2.79
CA PHE A 175 10.45 8.54 4.10
C PHE A 175 9.96 7.55 5.17
N ASP A 176 9.73 6.30 4.79
CA ASP A 176 9.43 5.20 5.70
C ASP A 176 10.59 5.04 6.70
N ASP A 177 10.27 4.65 7.93
CA ASP A 177 11.23 4.46 9.03
C ASP A 177 12.10 5.68 9.41
N VAL A 178 11.91 6.86 8.80
CA VAL A 178 12.66 8.08 9.15
C VAL A 178 12.44 8.48 10.62
N TRP A 179 11.28 8.16 11.18
CA TRP A 179 10.96 8.42 12.59
C TRP A 179 11.64 7.44 13.57
N GLU A 180 12.18 6.31 13.09
CA GLU A 180 12.96 5.36 13.89
C GLU A 180 14.38 5.88 14.20
N THR A 181 14.80 6.95 13.53
CA THR A 181 16.11 7.57 13.72
C THR A 181 16.23 8.29 15.08
N LYS A 182 17.29 8.01 15.84
CA LYS A 182 17.51 8.62 17.17
C LYS A 182 17.96 10.08 17.14
N ASP A 183 18.48 10.59 16.02
CA ASP A 183 18.96 11.98 15.91
C ASP A 183 17.84 12.93 15.45
N SER A 184 16.87 13.06 16.35
CA SER A 184 15.59 13.69 16.08
C SER A 184 15.72 15.13 15.57
N GLU A 185 16.71 15.93 15.98
CA GLU A 185 16.64 17.38 15.73
C GLU A 185 17.12 17.79 14.33
N ALA A 186 18.19 17.16 13.80
CA ALA A 186 18.69 17.44 12.46
C ALA A 186 17.77 16.84 11.38
N ILE A 187 17.30 15.61 11.62
CA ILE A 187 16.39 14.91 10.71
C ILE A 187 15.03 15.61 10.70
N HIS A 188 14.45 15.99 11.86
CA HIS A 188 13.21 16.76 11.87
C HIS A 188 13.36 18.15 11.25
N LYS A 189 14.53 18.81 11.31
CA LYS A 189 14.76 20.09 10.62
C LYS A 189 14.73 19.92 9.10
N ILE A 190 15.41 18.90 8.58
CA ILE A 190 15.47 18.63 7.14
C ILE A 190 14.12 18.13 6.63
N GLN A 191 13.46 17.26 7.40
CA GLN A 191 12.10 16.83 7.16
C GLN A 191 11.12 18.01 7.20
N ALA A 192 11.24 18.91 8.17
CA ALA A 192 10.41 20.12 8.24
C ALA A 192 10.68 21.07 7.07
N GLU A 193 11.93 21.22 6.62
CA GLU A 193 12.28 21.98 5.43
C GLU A 193 11.63 21.36 4.19
N PHE A 194 11.78 20.05 4.01
CA PHE A 194 11.17 19.27 2.93
C PHE A 194 9.64 19.42 2.95
N LEU A 195 9.02 19.21 4.12
CA LEU A 195 7.58 19.33 4.34
C LEU A 195 7.03 20.74 4.18
N SER A 196 7.84 21.77 4.46
CA SER A 196 7.41 23.17 4.30
C SER A 196 7.04 23.50 2.86
N ARG A 197 7.56 22.73 1.90
CA ARG A 197 7.34 22.89 0.45
C ARG A 197 6.02 22.30 -0.02
N PHE A 198 5.42 21.40 0.75
CA PHE A 198 4.08 20.84 0.48
C PHE A 198 2.95 21.80 0.90
N LYS A 199 3.26 22.84 1.68
CA LYS A 199 2.26 23.80 2.16
C LYS A 199 2.02 24.88 1.11
N VAL A 200 0.85 24.84 0.46
CA VAL A 200 0.33 25.98 -0.32
C VAL A 200 0.23 27.20 0.61
N ARG A 201 0.94 28.29 0.30
CA ARG A 201 0.85 29.53 1.10
C ARG A 201 -0.29 30.38 0.54
N ASP A 202 -1.15 30.89 1.43
CA ASP A 202 -2.03 32.03 1.14
C ASP A 202 -1.18 33.30 1.05
N SER A 203 -0.41 33.45 -0.04
CA SER A 203 0.07 34.77 -0.43
C SER A 203 -1.13 35.51 -1.00
N GLY A 204 -1.51 36.66 -0.43
CA GLY A 204 -2.68 37.49 -0.81
C GLY A 204 -2.73 38.02 -2.26
N ARG A 205 -2.08 37.34 -3.21
CA ARG A 205 -2.18 37.47 -4.66
C ARG A 205 -2.38 36.08 -5.28
N GLY A 206 -3.52 35.45 -5.00
CA GLY A 206 -3.90 34.15 -5.57
C GLY A 206 -3.31 32.94 -4.84
N ARG A 207 -4.03 31.81 -4.93
CA ARG A 207 -3.52 30.51 -4.48
C ARG A 207 -2.31 30.16 -5.33
N GLY A 208 -1.13 30.11 -4.73
CA GLY A 208 0.10 29.75 -5.43
C GLY A 208 1.05 29.04 -4.46
N PHE A 209 1.83 28.10 -4.99
CA PHE A 209 2.97 27.54 -4.29
C PHE A 209 3.98 28.67 -3.97
N PRO A 210 4.79 28.53 -2.91
CA PRO A 210 5.81 29.53 -2.62
C PRO A 210 6.64 29.80 -3.87
N ASN A 211 6.72 31.08 -4.28
CA ASN A 211 7.71 31.56 -5.26
C ASN A 211 9.10 31.40 -4.64
N VAL A 212 9.61 30.16 -4.62
CA VAL A 212 11.05 29.93 -4.52
C VAL A 212 11.63 30.48 -5.81
N ARG A 213 12.72 31.26 -5.73
CA ARG A 213 13.39 31.73 -6.95
C ARG A 213 13.78 30.48 -7.74
N GLU A 214 13.42 30.40 -9.03
CA GLU A 214 13.79 29.27 -9.91
C GLU A 214 15.29 28.94 -9.83
N GLU A 215 16.11 29.97 -9.55
CA GLU A 215 17.57 29.94 -9.44
C GLU A 215 18.10 29.15 -8.22
N ASP A 216 17.26 28.85 -7.20
CA ASP A 216 17.65 28.16 -5.96
C ASP A 216 17.01 26.76 -5.79
N THR A 217 16.25 26.28 -6.79
CA THR A 217 15.51 25.00 -6.69
C THR A 217 16.30 23.85 -7.32
N THR A 218 16.56 22.80 -6.55
CA THR A 218 17.27 21.62 -7.07
C THR A 218 16.38 20.75 -7.97
N PRO A 219 16.93 19.92 -8.87
CA PRO A 219 16.12 19.03 -9.74
C PRO A 219 15.13 18.13 -8.99
N LEU A 220 15.52 17.56 -7.84
CA LEU A 220 14.61 16.75 -7.02
C LEU A 220 13.45 17.59 -6.49
N GLN A 221 13.73 18.81 -6.05
CA GLN A 221 12.74 19.74 -5.50
C GLN A 221 11.74 20.21 -6.56
N ALA A 222 12.23 20.49 -7.77
CA ALA A 222 11.37 20.82 -8.91
C ALA A 222 10.43 19.67 -9.23
N PHE A 223 10.94 18.43 -9.29
CA PHE A 223 10.12 17.24 -9.53
C PHE A 223 9.02 17.05 -8.48
N ILE A 224 9.36 17.20 -7.19
CA ILE A 224 8.37 17.09 -6.10
C ILE A 224 7.31 18.19 -6.21
N THR A 225 7.73 19.42 -6.52
CA THR A 225 6.81 20.56 -6.72
C THR A 225 5.83 20.28 -7.86
N ASP A 226 6.32 19.75 -9.00
CA ASP A 226 5.49 19.38 -10.14
C ASP A 226 4.49 18.27 -9.80
N VAL A 227 4.90 17.28 -8.99
CA VAL A 227 4.01 16.21 -8.52
C VAL A 227 2.90 16.78 -7.64
N ILE A 228 3.25 17.61 -6.66
CA ILE A 228 2.27 18.23 -5.75
C ILE A 228 1.29 19.10 -6.55
N GLN A 229 1.80 19.99 -7.41
CA GLN A 229 0.99 20.82 -8.30
C GLN A 229 0.07 19.97 -9.17
N GLY A 230 0.58 18.85 -9.70
CA GLY A 230 -0.19 17.89 -10.48
C GLY A 230 -1.41 17.32 -9.75
N PHE A 231 -1.31 17.05 -8.44
CA PHE A 231 -2.47 16.63 -7.64
C PHE A 231 -3.56 17.70 -7.58
N TYR A 232 -3.18 18.96 -7.33
CA TYR A 232 -4.15 20.06 -7.29
C TYR A 232 -4.76 20.36 -8.67
N GLU A 233 -3.98 20.24 -9.75
CA GLU A 233 -4.48 20.37 -11.11
C GLU A 233 -5.50 19.29 -11.45
N GLU A 234 -5.23 18.04 -11.05
CA GLU A 234 -6.17 16.94 -11.24
C GLU A 234 -7.48 17.14 -10.46
N ASP A 235 -7.45 17.76 -9.29
CA ASP A 235 -8.68 18.14 -8.57
C ASP A 235 -9.51 19.17 -9.35
N THR A 236 -8.89 20.09 -10.10
CA THR A 236 -9.64 21.03 -10.96
C THR A 236 -10.37 20.33 -12.11
N LYS A 237 -9.95 19.12 -12.48
CA LYS A 237 -10.57 18.28 -13.52
C LYS A 237 -11.68 17.37 -12.96
N GLY A 238 -11.76 17.19 -11.65
CA GLY A 238 -12.78 16.40 -10.98
C GLY A 238 -12.26 15.65 -9.75
N GLY A 239 -13.12 15.59 -8.73
CA GLY A 239 -12.79 15.04 -7.41
C GLY A 239 -12.06 16.04 -6.52
N ASN A 240 -11.83 15.67 -5.26
CA ASN A 240 -11.02 16.43 -4.31
C ASN A 240 -9.96 15.57 -3.61
N GLY A 241 -9.69 14.39 -4.15
CA GLY A 241 -8.74 13.43 -3.57
C GLY A 241 -7.29 13.89 -3.67
N GLY A 242 -6.90 14.75 -4.62
CA GLY A 242 -5.52 15.14 -4.85
C GLY A 242 -4.93 15.94 -3.70
N LYS A 243 -5.66 16.97 -3.24
CA LYS A 243 -5.30 17.68 -2.01
C LYS A 243 -5.21 16.72 -0.82
N GLU A 244 -6.18 15.81 -0.68
CA GLU A 244 -6.21 14.88 0.45
C GLU A 244 -5.02 13.91 0.41
N VAL A 245 -4.58 13.45 -0.76
CA VAL A 245 -3.36 12.64 -0.91
C VAL A 245 -2.14 13.40 -0.37
N VAL A 246 -2.00 14.67 -0.73
CA VAL A 246 -0.90 15.53 -0.25
C VAL A 246 -0.97 15.70 1.27
N ASP A 247 -2.17 15.96 1.82
CA ASP A 247 -2.36 16.11 3.27
C ASP A 247 -1.99 14.80 4.01
N ARG A 248 -2.48 13.65 3.56
CA ARG A 248 -2.19 12.34 4.16
C ARG A 248 -0.72 11.95 4.06
N MET A 249 -0.06 12.27 2.94
CA MET A 249 1.39 12.05 2.79
C MET A 249 2.19 12.89 3.80
N VAL A 250 1.83 14.16 3.97
CA VAL A 250 2.46 15.04 4.97
C VAL A 250 2.22 14.50 6.38
N GLU A 251 1.01 14.03 6.69
CA GLU A 251 0.68 13.43 7.99
C GLU A 251 1.50 12.16 8.25
N PHE A 252 1.61 11.26 7.27
CA PHE A 252 2.41 10.04 7.36
C PHE A 252 3.87 10.36 7.63
N ILE A 253 4.47 11.26 6.85
CA ILE A 253 5.87 11.64 7.04
C ILE A 253 6.08 12.18 8.46
N ASN A 254 5.15 12.97 9.02
CA ASN A 254 5.24 13.48 10.40
C ASN A 254 4.82 12.48 11.49
N HIS A 255 4.47 11.24 11.13
CA HIS A 255 4.06 10.23 12.11
C HIS A 255 5.18 9.96 13.11
N ARG A 256 4.81 9.60 14.33
CA ARG A 256 5.73 9.42 15.45
C ARG A 256 5.76 7.95 15.87
N PRO A 257 6.90 7.48 16.43
CA PRO A 257 6.99 6.15 17.03
C PRO A 257 5.88 5.91 18.06
N PRO A 258 5.55 4.65 18.35
CA PRO A 258 4.56 4.32 19.34
C PRO A 258 5.00 4.82 20.72
N ALA A 259 4.10 5.55 21.40
CA ALA A 259 4.43 6.19 22.69
C ALA A 259 4.45 5.22 23.88
N ARG A 260 3.90 4.00 23.72
CA ARG A 260 3.77 2.99 24.77
C ARG A 260 3.61 1.60 24.16
N GLU A 261 3.86 0.57 24.96
CA GLU A 261 3.48 -0.80 24.61
C GLU A 261 1.96 -0.94 24.45
N PHE A 262 1.54 -1.72 23.46
CA PHE A 262 0.13 -2.01 23.21
C PHE A 262 -0.36 -3.11 24.15
N THR A 263 -1.54 -2.92 24.75
CA THR A 263 -2.14 -3.89 25.67
C THR A 263 -3.26 -4.70 25.00
N THR A 264 -3.82 -4.17 23.92
CA THR A 264 -4.88 -4.84 23.15
C THR A 264 -4.55 -4.88 21.66
N LEU A 265 -5.13 -5.84 20.94
CA LEU A 265 -4.98 -5.93 19.49
C LEU A 265 -5.59 -4.72 18.77
N ARG A 266 -6.66 -4.12 19.32
CA ARG A 266 -7.25 -2.90 18.77
C ARG A 266 -6.30 -1.71 18.90
N GLU A 267 -5.67 -1.51 20.06
CA GLU A 267 -4.64 -0.47 20.25
C GLU A 267 -3.47 -0.64 19.28
N PHE A 268 -3.02 -1.88 19.07
CA PHE A 268 -1.98 -2.20 18.08
C PHE A 268 -2.43 -1.85 16.67
N LEU A 269 -3.62 -2.31 16.24
CA LEU A 269 -4.11 -2.06 14.89
C LEU A 269 -4.39 -0.57 14.63
N ASP A 270 -4.88 0.19 15.61
CA ASP A 270 -5.11 1.64 15.46
C ASP A 270 -3.80 2.40 15.21
N TYR A 271 -2.69 1.94 15.80
CA TYR A 271 -1.37 2.44 15.47
C TYR A 271 -0.93 1.92 14.09
N ARG A 272 -1.06 0.61 13.85
CA ARG A 272 -0.60 -0.04 12.62
C ARG A 272 -1.26 0.52 11.36
N ILE A 273 -2.52 0.96 11.43
CA ILE A 273 -3.22 1.63 10.33
C ILE A 273 -2.50 2.91 9.88
N LYS A 274 -1.95 3.68 10.82
CA LYS A 274 -1.19 4.90 10.52
C LYS A 274 0.21 4.57 10.02
N ASP A 275 0.85 3.65 10.71
CA ASP A 275 2.19 3.15 10.44
C ASP A 275 2.30 2.47 9.06
N ALA A 276 1.26 1.75 8.63
CA ALA A 276 1.16 1.12 7.31
C ALA A 276 0.61 2.06 6.22
N ALA A 277 0.47 3.36 6.50
CA ALA A 277 -0.07 4.36 5.57
C ALA A 277 -1.43 3.98 4.93
N VAL A 278 -2.30 3.28 5.67
CA VAL A 278 -3.59 2.80 5.14
C VAL A 278 -4.48 3.96 4.70
N GLU A 279 -4.53 5.02 5.50
CA GLU A 279 -5.32 6.22 5.19
C GLU A 279 -4.85 6.87 3.88
N PHE A 280 -3.53 7.05 3.70
CA PHE A 280 -2.95 7.51 2.43
C PHE A 280 -3.33 6.60 1.26
N THR A 281 -3.25 5.29 1.45
CA THR A 281 -3.57 4.30 0.44
C THR A 281 -5.02 4.41 -0.04
N PHE A 282 -5.96 4.54 0.90
CA PHE A 282 -7.39 4.71 0.59
C PHE A 282 -7.71 6.08 0.00
N THR A 283 -7.04 7.14 0.43
CA THR A 283 -7.16 8.45 -0.23
C THR A 283 -6.65 8.40 -1.68
N GLY A 284 -5.64 7.58 -1.97
CA GLY A 284 -5.22 7.26 -3.33
C GLY A 284 -6.32 6.61 -4.17
N VAL A 285 -7.16 5.74 -3.59
CA VAL A 285 -8.34 5.18 -4.28
C VAL A 285 -9.31 6.28 -4.66
N LYS A 286 -9.65 7.16 -3.72
CA LYS A 286 -10.54 8.31 -3.96
C LYS A 286 -10.01 9.19 -5.09
N PHE A 287 -8.71 9.48 -5.07
CA PHE A 287 -8.04 10.23 -6.13
C PHE A 287 -8.10 9.49 -7.47
N SER A 288 -7.87 8.18 -7.50
CA SER A 288 -7.91 7.37 -8.72
C SER A 288 -9.27 7.40 -9.42
N LEU A 289 -10.35 7.41 -8.63
CA LEU A 289 -11.73 7.44 -9.12
C LEU A 289 -12.23 8.83 -9.53
N ARG A 290 -11.44 9.89 -9.27
CA ARG A 290 -11.90 11.28 -9.36
C ARG A 290 -13.10 11.57 -8.46
N SER A 291 -13.13 10.94 -7.29
CA SER A 291 -14.28 10.97 -6.38
C SER A 291 -14.23 12.14 -5.40
N ASN A 292 -15.42 12.60 -4.97
CA ASN A 292 -15.64 13.55 -3.88
C ASN A 292 -16.15 12.86 -2.60
N VAL A 293 -16.08 11.53 -2.52
CA VAL A 293 -16.58 10.75 -1.39
C VAL A 293 -16.01 11.26 -0.06
N ASN A 294 -16.87 11.36 0.95
CA ASN A 294 -16.41 11.55 2.31
C ASN A 294 -16.03 10.18 2.89
N MET A 295 -14.73 9.90 3.00
CA MET A 295 -14.22 8.64 3.55
C MET A 295 -14.61 8.41 5.02
N GLU A 296 -14.91 9.48 5.75
CA GLU A 296 -15.35 9.44 7.15
C GLU A 296 -16.87 9.29 7.29
N SER A 297 -17.58 9.09 6.18
CA SER A 297 -19.03 8.92 6.20
C SER A 297 -19.44 7.75 7.09
N PRO A 298 -20.35 7.94 8.06
CA PRO A 298 -20.79 6.87 8.96
C PRO A 298 -21.49 5.74 8.20
N ARG A 299 -21.94 5.98 6.96
CA ARG A 299 -22.60 4.98 6.12
C ARG A 299 -21.66 3.88 5.64
N ILE A 300 -20.37 4.20 5.44
CA ILE A 300 -19.35 3.26 4.97
C ILE A 300 -18.27 2.96 6.03
N ALA A 301 -18.28 3.67 7.16
CA ALA A 301 -17.24 3.57 8.20
C ALA A 301 -16.95 2.14 8.67
N ARG A 302 -17.97 1.28 8.77
CA ARG A 302 -17.77 -0.12 9.14
C ARG A 302 -16.92 -0.88 8.12
N PHE A 303 -17.25 -0.74 6.83
CA PHE A 303 -16.47 -1.39 5.78
C PHE A 303 -15.03 -0.88 5.76
N MET A 304 -14.86 0.44 5.88
CA MET A 304 -13.54 1.07 5.92
C MET A 304 -12.70 0.55 7.10
N SER A 305 -13.29 0.40 8.28
CA SER A 305 -12.59 -0.19 9.45
C SER A 305 -12.15 -1.63 9.20
N LEU A 306 -13.01 -2.46 8.62
CA LEU A 306 -12.69 -3.86 8.30
C LEU A 306 -11.56 -3.95 7.26
N ALA A 307 -11.64 -3.14 6.21
CA ALA A 307 -10.63 -3.10 5.15
C ALA A 307 -9.26 -2.62 5.68
N SER A 308 -9.25 -1.62 6.57
CA SER A 308 -8.02 -1.12 7.19
C SER A 308 -7.30 -2.19 8.00
N ASP A 309 -8.03 -2.92 8.84
CA ASP A 309 -7.47 -4.02 9.63
C ASP A 309 -6.96 -5.14 8.72
N HIS A 310 -7.69 -5.45 7.63
CA HIS A 310 -7.30 -6.48 6.66
C HIS A 310 -5.96 -6.15 5.99
N VAL A 311 -5.79 -4.90 5.52
CA VAL A 311 -4.53 -4.43 4.93
C VAL A 311 -3.34 -4.65 5.89
N CYS A 312 -3.54 -4.34 7.18
CA CYS A 312 -2.51 -4.54 8.21
C CYS A 312 -2.17 -6.03 8.36
N TYR A 313 -3.17 -6.90 8.51
CA TYR A 313 -2.92 -8.34 8.67
C TYR A 313 -2.20 -8.96 7.47
N VAL A 314 -2.60 -8.60 6.25
CA VAL A 314 -1.95 -9.12 5.03
C VAL A 314 -0.50 -8.65 4.95
N ASN A 315 -0.25 -7.37 5.20
CA ASN A 315 1.11 -6.83 5.16
C ASN A 315 1.98 -7.53 6.20
N ASP A 316 1.50 -7.65 7.44
CA ASP A 316 2.22 -8.26 8.55
C ASP A 316 2.45 -9.76 8.33
N LEU A 317 1.50 -10.49 7.74
CA LEU A 317 1.68 -11.89 7.34
C LEU A 317 2.75 -12.04 6.27
N GLY A 318 2.72 -11.19 5.23
CA GLY A 318 3.69 -11.18 4.15
C GLY A 318 5.08 -10.76 4.61
N SER A 319 5.18 -9.81 5.54
CA SER A 319 6.45 -9.23 5.98
C SER A 319 7.08 -9.93 7.19
N TYR A 320 6.34 -10.78 7.90
CA TYR A 320 6.76 -11.36 9.19
C TYR A 320 8.15 -11.98 9.16
N ASP A 321 8.43 -12.89 8.21
CA ASP A 321 9.70 -13.62 8.19
C ASP A 321 10.89 -12.67 7.97
N LYS A 322 10.70 -11.64 7.14
CA LYS A 322 11.70 -10.59 6.88
C LYS A 322 11.94 -9.75 8.13
N GLU A 323 10.87 -9.24 8.75
CA GLU A 323 10.93 -8.38 9.94
C GLU A 323 11.47 -9.11 11.15
N LYS A 324 11.01 -10.35 11.40
CA LYS A 324 11.50 -11.18 12.49
C LYS A 324 13.00 -11.43 12.35
N ALA A 325 13.46 -11.76 11.14
CA ALA A 325 14.88 -12.02 10.92
C ALA A 325 15.71 -10.73 11.11
N ALA A 326 15.20 -9.56 10.73
CA ALA A 326 15.85 -8.28 11.00
C ALA A 326 15.91 -7.98 12.50
N TYR A 327 14.81 -8.22 13.23
CA TYR A 327 14.72 -8.05 14.68
C TYR A 327 15.69 -8.98 15.43
N GLU A 328 15.73 -10.28 15.07
CA GLU A 328 16.65 -11.26 15.66
C GLU A 328 18.13 -10.95 15.38
N ARG A 329 18.43 -10.26 14.26
CA ARG A 329 19.77 -9.76 13.93
C ARG A 329 20.10 -8.41 14.59
N GLY A 330 19.13 -7.78 15.25
CA GLY A 330 19.27 -6.45 15.85
C GLY A 330 19.33 -5.31 14.84
N GLU A 331 18.81 -5.52 13.62
CA GLU A 331 18.74 -4.50 12.56
C GLU A 331 17.56 -3.53 12.76
N ILE A 332 16.50 -3.96 13.46
CA ILE A 332 15.36 -3.12 13.83
C ILE A 332 15.12 -3.18 15.33
N VAL A 333 14.62 -2.08 15.91
CA VAL A 333 14.45 -1.94 17.37
C VAL A 333 13.16 -2.60 17.86
N TYR A 334 12.10 -2.56 17.04
CA TYR A 334 10.78 -3.03 17.42
C TYR A 334 10.28 -4.10 16.46
N MET A 335 9.60 -5.12 17.01
CA MET A 335 8.82 -6.08 16.22
C MET A 335 7.35 -5.62 16.18
N LEU A 336 7.06 -4.64 15.31
CA LEU A 336 5.72 -4.07 15.14
C LEU A 336 4.91 -4.86 14.11
N ASN A 337 4.54 -6.09 14.46
CA ASN A 337 3.89 -7.02 13.55
C ASN A 337 2.75 -7.79 14.23
N ALA A 338 1.59 -7.89 13.58
CA ALA A 338 0.40 -8.57 14.09
C ALA A 338 0.63 -10.05 14.41
N VAL A 339 1.47 -10.77 13.65
CA VAL A 339 1.79 -12.17 13.94
C VAL A 339 2.54 -12.29 15.27
N ASP A 340 3.54 -11.44 15.51
CA ASP A 340 4.25 -11.40 16.79
C ASP A 340 3.30 -10.99 17.94
N PHE A 341 2.48 -9.96 17.71
CA PHE A 341 1.55 -9.48 18.73
C PHE A 341 0.51 -10.54 19.11
N VAL A 342 -0.10 -11.20 18.12
CA VAL A 342 -1.05 -12.31 18.32
C VAL A 342 -0.38 -13.48 19.07
N ARG A 343 0.86 -13.82 18.71
CA ARG A 343 1.61 -14.87 19.41
C ARG A 343 1.74 -14.58 20.91
N ARG A 344 2.18 -13.37 21.26
CA ARG A 344 2.38 -12.95 22.65
C ARG A 344 1.06 -12.83 23.40
N MET A 345 0.07 -12.18 22.80
CA MET A 345 -1.24 -11.94 23.41
C MET A 345 -1.97 -13.24 23.78
N TYR A 346 -1.90 -14.25 22.90
CA TYR A 346 -2.59 -15.53 23.10
C TYR A 346 -1.67 -16.65 23.63
N ASN A 347 -0.41 -16.33 23.95
CA ASN A 347 0.60 -17.29 24.41
C ASN A 347 0.72 -18.52 23.49
N LEU A 348 0.79 -18.27 22.18
CA LEU A 348 0.88 -19.33 21.17
C LEU A 348 2.29 -19.95 21.16
N PRO A 349 2.40 -21.27 20.92
CA PRO A 349 3.65 -21.99 21.14
C PRO A 349 4.76 -21.62 20.15
N ASP A 350 4.39 -21.27 18.91
CA ASP A 350 5.34 -21.04 17.82
C ASP A 350 4.79 -20.06 16.77
N ASP A 351 5.68 -19.62 15.89
CA ASP A 351 5.39 -18.66 14.82
C ASP A 351 4.36 -19.22 13.82
N ARG A 352 4.39 -20.54 13.58
CA ARG A 352 3.44 -21.23 12.70
C ARG A 352 2.01 -21.09 13.23
N SER A 353 1.82 -21.35 14.52
CA SER A 353 0.54 -21.20 15.20
C SER A 353 0.06 -19.75 15.17
N ALA A 354 0.98 -18.80 15.33
CA ALA A 354 0.69 -17.37 15.25
C ALA A 354 0.26 -16.95 13.83
N LYS A 355 1.01 -17.31 12.79
CA LYS A 355 0.65 -17.07 11.39
C LYS A 355 -0.74 -17.64 11.07
N ARG A 356 -1.03 -18.87 11.50
CA ARG A 356 -2.35 -19.49 11.32
C ARG A 356 -3.45 -18.70 12.03
N ALA A 357 -3.24 -18.29 13.28
CA ALA A 357 -4.21 -17.50 14.02
C ALA A 357 -4.46 -16.14 13.35
N THR A 358 -3.41 -15.45 12.92
CA THR A 358 -3.50 -14.18 12.20
C THR A 358 -4.22 -14.33 10.86
N LEU A 359 -3.94 -15.39 10.09
CA LEU A 359 -4.69 -15.67 8.86
C LEU A 359 -6.18 -15.95 9.13
N GLN A 360 -6.52 -16.62 10.24
CA GLN A 360 -7.93 -16.81 10.61
C GLN A 360 -8.63 -15.49 10.95
N LEU A 361 -7.94 -14.54 11.58
CA LEU A 361 -8.45 -13.19 11.81
C LEU A 361 -8.68 -12.45 10.47
N GLN A 362 -7.72 -12.52 9.55
CA GLN A 362 -7.90 -11.99 8.18
C GLN A 362 -9.14 -12.61 7.51
N MET A 363 -9.29 -13.93 7.52
CA MET A 363 -10.43 -14.63 6.90
C MET A 363 -11.77 -14.28 7.56
N GLN A 364 -11.77 -14.02 8.87
CA GLN A 364 -12.97 -13.52 9.56
C GLN A 364 -13.34 -12.12 9.07
N LEU A 365 -12.36 -11.22 8.90
CA LEU A 365 -12.61 -9.89 8.32
C LEU A 365 -13.17 -9.99 6.91
N GLU A 366 -12.66 -10.88 6.06
CA GLU A 366 -13.18 -11.07 4.70
C GLU A 366 -14.66 -11.48 4.69
N ARG A 367 -15.09 -12.36 5.61
CA ARG A 367 -16.51 -12.72 5.77
C ARG A 367 -17.36 -11.52 6.21
N GLU A 368 -16.83 -10.70 7.10
CA GLU A 368 -17.51 -9.50 7.58
C GLU A 368 -17.58 -8.42 6.49
N MET A 369 -16.52 -8.25 5.70
CA MET A 369 -16.48 -7.37 4.54
C MET A 369 -17.49 -7.81 3.48
N ALA A 370 -17.57 -9.11 3.16
CA ALA A 370 -18.55 -9.65 2.22
C ALA A 370 -19.99 -9.36 2.68
N SER A 371 -20.27 -9.62 3.96
CA SER A 371 -21.59 -9.36 4.56
C SER A 371 -21.94 -7.88 4.58
N GLU A 372 -20.97 -7.02 4.87
CA GLU A 372 -21.16 -5.58 4.89
C GLU A 372 -21.34 -5.00 3.48
N LEU A 373 -20.58 -5.47 2.50
CA LEU A 373 -20.74 -5.06 1.10
C LEU A 373 -22.12 -5.45 0.55
N ASP A 374 -22.58 -6.68 0.81
CA ASP A 374 -23.95 -7.10 0.45
C ASP A 374 -25.00 -6.18 1.09
N ARG A 375 -24.83 -5.85 2.38
CA ARG A 375 -25.71 -4.92 3.10
C ARG A 375 -25.73 -3.55 2.43
N LEU A 376 -24.57 -2.98 2.10
CA LEU A 376 -24.46 -1.67 1.45
C LEU A 376 -25.12 -1.69 0.06
N GLN A 377 -24.84 -2.70 -0.75
CA GLN A 377 -25.45 -2.88 -2.07
C GLN A 377 -26.97 -3.01 -2.00
N ARG A 378 -27.52 -3.74 -1.01
CA ARG A 378 -28.96 -3.83 -0.79
C ARG A 378 -29.57 -2.49 -0.38
N LEU A 379 -28.91 -1.75 0.53
CA LEU A 379 -29.40 -0.43 0.92
C LEU A 379 -29.48 0.54 -0.26
N VAL A 380 -28.48 0.55 -1.15
CA VAL A 380 -28.52 1.36 -2.38
C VAL A 380 -29.71 1.00 -3.26
N ARG A 381 -30.03 -0.30 -3.38
CA ARG A 381 -31.13 -0.78 -4.23
C ARG A 381 -32.51 -0.55 -3.64
N GLU A 382 -32.64 -0.70 -2.31
CA GLU A 382 -33.95 -0.88 -1.64
C GLU A 382 -34.36 0.34 -0.81
N CYS A 383 -33.41 1.15 -0.32
CA CYS A 383 -33.72 2.22 0.61
C CYS A 383 -34.10 3.52 -0.11
N SER A 384 -35.29 4.04 0.19
CA SER A 384 -35.77 5.32 -0.36
C SER A 384 -35.33 6.54 0.45
N LYS A 385 -34.65 6.35 1.59
CA LYS A 385 -34.19 7.43 2.46
C LYS A 385 -32.73 7.76 2.19
N ALA A 386 -32.48 8.97 1.69
CA ALA A 386 -31.15 9.45 1.32
C ALA A 386 -30.12 9.48 2.47
N ASP A 387 -30.57 9.56 3.73
CA ASP A 387 -29.67 9.71 4.88
C ASP A 387 -29.15 8.38 5.45
N GLU A 388 -29.79 7.25 5.12
CA GLU A 388 -29.46 5.92 5.67
C GLU A 388 -28.66 5.05 4.67
N ALA A 389 -28.88 5.23 3.36
CA ALA A 389 -28.22 4.46 2.32
C ALA A 389 -26.94 5.14 1.83
N PRO A 390 -25.87 4.40 1.54
CA PRO A 390 -24.71 5.01 0.90
C PRO A 390 -25.09 5.53 -0.49
N SER A 391 -24.41 6.58 -0.95
CA SER A 391 -24.53 7.03 -2.33
C SER A 391 -23.92 6.01 -3.30
N MET A 392 -24.25 6.11 -4.59
CA MET A 392 -23.58 5.30 -5.62
C MET A 392 -22.06 5.53 -5.64
N GLU A 393 -21.62 6.77 -5.40
CA GLU A 393 -20.20 7.12 -5.35
C GLU A 393 -19.51 6.53 -4.10
N GLU A 394 -20.20 6.48 -2.95
CA GLU A 394 -19.71 5.78 -1.76
C GLU A 394 -19.58 4.27 -2.00
N LEU A 395 -20.53 3.66 -2.71
CA LEU A 395 -20.46 2.24 -3.08
C LEU A 395 -19.33 1.97 -4.08
N GLU A 396 -19.18 2.80 -5.12
CA GLU A 396 -18.06 2.74 -6.08
C GLU A 396 -16.71 2.83 -5.34
N PHE A 397 -16.58 3.76 -4.40
CA PHE A 397 -15.36 3.86 -3.58
C PHE A 397 -15.10 2.60 -2.74
N VAL A 398 -16.11 2.07 -2.06
CA VAL A 398 -16.02 0.85 -1.25
C VAL A 398 -15.61 -0.36 -2.09
N GLU A 399 -16.19 -0.52 -3.29
CA GLU A 399 -15.82 -1.60 -4.20
C GLU A 399 -14.39 -1.43 -4.72
N ALA A 400 -13.94 -0.20 -4.95
CA ALA A 400 -12.56 0.06 -5.35
C ALA A 400 -11.54 -0.27 -4.24
N VAL A 401 -11.92 -0.09 -2.97
CA VAL A 401 -11.10 -0.49 -1.80
C VAL A 401 -10.93 -2.01 -1.73
N VAL A 402 -11.87 -2.80 -2.25
CA VAL A 402 -11.68 -4.27 -2.37
C VAL A 402 -10.45 -4.60 -3.21
N TYR A 403 -10.19 -3.85 -4.29
CA TYR A 403 -8.99 -4.05 -5.10
C TYR A 403 -7.69 -3.70 -4.37
N ILE A 404 -7.70 -2.74 -3.44
CA ILE A 404 -6.54 -2.47 -2.57
C ILE A 404 -6.24 -3.70 -1.72
N VAL A 405 -7.27 -4.24 -1.07
CA VAL A 405 -7.17 -5.38 -0.18
C VAL A 405 -6.56 -6.59 -0.91
N THR A 406 -7.07 -6.91 -2.10
CA THR A 406 -6.56 -8.03 -2.91
C THR A 406 -5.24 -7.72 -3.59
N GLY A 407 -5.03 -6.45 -3.97
CA GLY A 407 -3.76 -5.97 -4.50
C GLY A 407 -2.64 -6.13 -3.48
N ASN A 408 -2.90 -5.87 -2.19
CA ASN A 408 -1.95 -6.02 -1.10
C ASN A 408 -1.56 -7.49 -0.86
N ILE A 409 -2.54 -8.41 -1.01
CA ILE A 409 -2.27 -9.85 -0.99
C ILE A 409 -1.37 -10.21 -2.16
N PHE A 410 -1.73 -9.78 -3.37
CA PHE A 410 -0.99 -10.14 -4.57
C PHE A 410 0.45 -9.62 -4.54
N THR A 411 0.67 -8.36 -4.15
CA THR A 411 2.02 -7.79 -4.03
C THR A 411 2.86 -8.51 -2.99
N SER A 412 2.24 -8.96 -1.89
CA SER A 412 2.92 -9.78 -0.89
C SER A 412 3.48 -11.10 -1.46
N VAL A 413 2.84 -11.62 -2.51
CA VAL A 413 3.25 -12.86 -3.21
C VAL A 413 4.27 -12.59 -4.31
N VAL A 414 4.07 -11.56 -5.14
CA VAL A 414 4.82 -11.38 -6.39
C VAL A 414 6.00 -10.40 -6.32
N MET A 415 6.19 -9.73 -5.18
CA MET A 415 7.36 -8.88 -4.95
C MET A 415 8.55 -9.67 -4.42
N SER A 416 9.75 -9.23 -4.81
CA SER A 416 11.01 -9.72 -4.23
C SER A 416 11.20 -9.28 -2.78
N ARG A 417 10.50 -8.23 -2.34
CA ARG A 417 10.65 -7.57 -1.03
C ARG A 417 10.47 -8.53 0.16
N TYR A 418 9.56 -9.49 0.07
CA TYR A 418 9.20 -10.36 1.19
C TYR A 418 9.85 -11.75 1.10
N GLY A 419 9.60 -12.47 0.00
CA GLY A 419 10.14 -13.82 -0.20
C GLY A 419 11.61 -13.87 -0.65
N GLY A 420 12.18 -12.71 -1.01
CA GLY A 420 13.57 -12.61 -1.48
C GLY A 420 13.87 -13.52 -2.68
N LYS A 421 15.15 -13.87 -2.85
CA LYS A 421 15.60 -14.77 -3.93
C LYS A 421 15.00 -16.17 -3.85
N ALA A 422 14.62 -16.63 -2.66
CA ALA A 422 14.05 -17.97 -2.45
C ALA A 422 12.68 -18.14 -3.11
N ALA A 423 11.92 -17.05 -3.27
CA ALA A 423 10.62 -17.05 -3.92
C ALA A 423 10.68 -16.85 -5.44
N ARG A 424 11.87 -16.77 -6.05
CA ARG A 424 12.00 -16.52 -7.49
C ARG A 424 11.50 -17.74 -8.29
N LEU A 425 10.63 -17.49 -9.25
CA LEU A 425 10.07 -18.53 -10.12
C LEU A 425 11.13 -19.06 -11.10
N SER A 426 11.09 -20.37 -11.33
CA SER A 426 11.83 -21.02 -12.43
C SER A 426 10.92 -21.07 -13.65
N LEU A 427 10.90 -19.98 -14.43
CA LEU A 427 10.09 -19.82 -15.63
C LEU A 427 10.80 -20.32 -16.89
#